data_AF-A0A2K0TKW2-F1
#
_entry.id   AF-A0A2K0TKW2-F1
#
_cell.length_a   1.000
_cell.length_b   1.000
_cell.length_c   1.000
_cell.angle_alpha   90.00
_cell.angle_beta   90.00
_cell.angle_gamma   90.00
#
_symmetry.space_group_name_H-M   'P 1'
#
loop_
_entity.id
_entity.type
_entity.pdbx_description
1 polymer ?
#
loop_
_entity_poly.entity_id
_entity_poly.type
_entity_poly.pdbx_seq_one_letter_code
_entity_poly.pdbx_strand_id
1 'polypeptide(L)'
;MLGVYVKRFGKKLKGINRVNVGRVGRVIDGLTEWLEGALKLKDEHGIVDPNDLTRHKGIDQINVYELIQYIQESKLAYKIESYVAHVENDEESKKSGPLKAGSPVLHALVSFLIALTNLSSEGRIFYQKTHGAAADVKLSYLLLSPTHAFSSIVSSARAVILAGGTMSPFQDYKDQLFPNLDSTKVTSLSCGHVIPRENLCVWTLASSHPGSPPFEFSFKQRSNREMMNQLGLSILNVCNIVPDGVVVFFPSYSYLDEIIKVWQQPQKGNSHSIWDRLQLRKMVFRDTKGESSDDVLRDYSQMILGTKAAGDTRTGALLLSVVGGKMSEGINFSDRLGRCVMVIGLPYPNIASPDWKAKIEYIESTTEERLTKEGQSKSEATAQAKQAARDFYENACMRAVNQSIGRAIRHRGDYAAIILVDRRYGTDRIRGKLPGWIRDGLEKDSHEKGISALMGALGGFFRKKSQEIASR
;
A
#
# COMPACT_ATOMS: atom_id res chain seq x y z
N MET A 1 4.92 26.50 20.75
CA MET A 1 3.49 26.92 20.80
C MET A 1 2.92 26.92 22.21
N LEU A 2 2.83 25.78 22.90
CA LEU A 2 2.20 25.69 24.24
C LEU A 2 2.84 26.65 25.28
N GLY A 3 4.17 26.74 25.33
CA GLY A 3 4.87 27.65 26.24
C GLY A 3 4.50 29.12 26.04
N VAL A 4 4.28 29.56 24.80
CA VAL A 4 3.86 30.94 24.46
C VAL A 4 2.44 31.20 24.98
N TYR A 5 1.53 30.24 24.77
CA TYR A 5 0.16 30.32 25.28
C TYR A 5 0.14 30.40 26.83
N VAL A 6 0.92 29.55 27.50
CA VAL A 6 1.03 29.55 28.98
C VAL A 6 1.60 30.86 29.49
N LYS A 7 2.63 31.42 28.84
CA LYS A 7 3.24 32.70 29.24
C LYS A 7 2.24 33.86 29.21
N ARG A 8 1.35 33.91 28.21
CA ARG A 8 0.36 35.00 28.05
C ARG A 8 -0.92 34.80 28.84
N PHE A 9 -1.48 33.59 28.81
CA PHE A 9 -2.81 33.31 29.39
C PHE A 9 -2.76 32.58 30.72
N GLY A 10 -1.61 32.05 31.14
CA GLY A 10 -1.49 31.22 32.34
C GLY A 10 -1.99 31.90 33.62
N LYS A 11 -1.85 33.22 33.75
CA LYS A 11 -2.37 34.00 34.88
C LYS A 11 -3.89 34.23 34.83
N LYS A 12 -4.51 34.11 33.65
CA LYS A 12 -5.95 34.30 33.43
C LYS A 12 -6.76 32.99 33.47
N LEU A 13 -6.08 31.84 33.46
CA LEU A 13 -6.72 30.54 33.54
C LEU A 13 -7.22 30.26 34.96
N LYS A 14 -8.43 29.71 35.08
CA LYS A 14 -8.92 29.12 36.33
C LYS A 14 -7.93 28.06 36.83
N GLY A 15 -7.82 27.89 38.15
CA GLY A 15 -6.84 26.99 38.78
C GLY A 15 -6.82 25.58 38.17
N ILE A 16 -8.01 24.98 37.97
CA ILE A 16 -8.16 23.66 37.34
C ILE A 16 -7.59 23.60 35.91
N ASN A 17 -7.86 24.63 35.09
CA ASN A 17 -7.37 24.71 33.71
C ASN A 17 -5.85 24.91 33.68
N ARG A 18 -5.31 25.69 34.63
CA ARG A 18 -3.87 25.91 34.75
C ARG A 18 -3.14 24.60 35.08
N VAL A 19 -3.70 23.79 35.98
CA VAL A 19 -3.16 22.46 36.31
C VAL A 19 -3.18 21.54 35.08
N ASN A 20 -4.31 21.46 34.38
CA ASN A 20 -4.42 20.58 33.21
C ASN A 20 -3.54 21.03 32.04
N VAL A 21 -3.41 22.33 31.77
CA VAL A 21 -2.43 22.84 30.78
C VAL A 21 -1.00 22.51 31.20
N GLY A 22 -0.69 22.58 32.50
CA GLY A 22 0.58 22.12 33.05
C GLY A 22 0.84 20.63 32.84
N ARG A 23 -0.19 19.78 33.01
CA ARG A 23 -0.13 18.34 32.72
C ARG A 23 0.18 18.10 31.23
N VAL A 24 -0.46 18.81 30.31
CA VAL A 24 -0.13 18.74 28.87
C VAL A 24 1.33 19.11 28.61
N GLY A 25 1.82 20.17 29.25
CA GLY A 25 3.23 20.57 29.15
C GLY A 25 4.18 19.47 29.60
N ARG A 26 3.94 18.84 30.76
CA ARG A 26 4.77 17.73 31.25
C ARG A 26 4.82 16.54 30.29
N VAL A 27 3.68 16.22 29.67
CA VAL A 27 3.61 15.15 28.66
C VAL A 27 4.47 15.49 27.45
N ILE A 28 4.36 16.71 26.92
CA ILE A 28 5.19 17.15 25.79
C ILE A 28 6.67 17.13 26.16
N ASP A 29 7.03 17.69 27.32
CA ASP A 29 8.41 17.77 27.77
C ASP A 29 9.01 16.37 28.01
N GLY A 30 8.25 15.45 28.62
CA GLY A 30 8.70 14.08 28.85
C GLY A 30 8.86 13.26 27.58
N LEU A 31 7.93 13.39 26.62
CA LEU A 31 8.09 12.76 25.29
C LEU A 31 9.28 13.36 24.52
N THR A 32 9.48 14.68 24.61
CA THR A 32 10.63 15.36 23.98
C THR A 32 11.94 14.84 24.55
N GLU A 33 12.06 14.72 25.87
CA GLU A 33 13.26 14.18 26.53
C GLU A 33 13.55 12.74 26.09
N TRP A 34 12.50 11.90 25.97
CA TRP A 34 12.67 10.54 25.46
C TRP A 34 13.16 10.54 24.01
N LEU A 35 12.58 11.37 23.13
CA LEU A 35 12.97 11.49 21.72
C LEU A 35 14.42 11.95 21.56
N GLU A 36 14.86 12.92 22.35
CA GLU A 36 16.25 13.38 22.39
C GLU A 36 17.20 12.27 22.87
N GLY A 37 16.77 11.47 23.84
CA GLY A 37 17.48 10.27 24.28
C GLY A 37 17.60 9.21 23.16
N ALA A 38 16.51 9.00 22.40
CA ALA A 38 16.44 8.02 21.33
C ALA A 38 17.41 8.32 20.16
N LEU A 39 17.79 9.59 19.95
CA LEU A 39 18.84 9.96 18.97
C LEU A 39 20.18 9.27 19.27
N LYS A 40 20.47 9.00 20.54
CA LYS A 40 21.73 8.40 21.01
C LYS A 40 21.73 6.87 20.95
N LEU A 41 20.60 6.23 20.64
CA LEU A 41 20.52 4.78 20.50
C LEU A 41 21.37 4.29 19.34
N LYS A 42 21.87 3.06 19.41
CA LYS A 42 22.67 2.48 18.31
C LYS A 42 21.81 2.19 17.08
N ASP A 43 20.60 1.68 17.30
CA ASP A 43 19.71 1.27 16.22
C ASP A 43 18.95 2.47 15.62
N GLU A 44 18.84 2.49 14.30
CA GLU A 44 18.10 3.50 13.52
C GLU A 44 16.58 3.43 13.75
N HIS A 45 16.08 2.27 14.18
CA HIS A 45 14.66 2.05 14.44
C HIS A 45 14.49 0.92 15.46
N GLY A 46 13.35 0.90 16.16
CA GLY A 46 13.06 -0.14 17.13
C GLY A 46 11.64 -0.05 17.72
N ILE A 47 11.30 -1.01 18.57
CA ILE A 47 10.05 -1.05 19.34
C ILE A 47 10.28 -0.35 20.67
N VAL A 48 9.27 0.40 21.13
CA VAL A 48 9.29 1.13 22.40
C VAL A 48 8.22 0.56 23.31
N ASP A 49 8.59 0.26 24.57
CA ASP A 49 7.61 -0.07 25.60
C ASP A 49 6.86 1.21 26.01
N PRO A 50 5.51 1.21 26.04
CA PRO A 50 4.75 2.37 26.48
C PRO A 50 5.18 2.92 27.84
N ASN A 51 5.60 2.06 28.77
CA ASN A 51 6.06 2.48 30.09
C ASN A 51 7.36 3.29 30.02
N ASP A 52 8.23 3.02 29.05
CA ASP A 52 9.47 3.78 28.88
C ASP A 52 9.18 5.22 28.41
N LEU A 53 8.11 5.42 27.64
CA LEU A 53 7.65 6.75 27.24
C LEU A 53 7.04 7.52 28.41
N THR A 54 6.35 6.84 29.32
CA THR A 54 5.63 7.50 30.43
C THR A 54 6.46 7.70 31.69
N ARG A 55 7.63 7.05 31.82
CA ARG A 55 8.55 7.23 32.96
C ARG A 55 9.13 8.64 33.06
N HIS A 56 9.39 9.29 31.93
CA HIS A 56 9.96 10.64 31.93
C HIS A 56 8.95 11.65 32.48
N LYS A 57 9.43 12.57 33.33
CA LYS A 57 8.65 13.67 33.92
C LYS A 57 7.35 13.26 34.65
N GLY A 58 7.24 11.99 35.07
CA GLY A 58 6.10 11.49 35.83
C GLY A 58 4.80 11.45 35.02
N ILE A 59 4.88 11.15 33.71
CA ILE A 59 3.69 11.02 32.85
C ILE A 59 2.82 9.85 33.30
N ASP A 60 3.43 8.80 33.82
CA ASP A 60 2.78 7.64 34.46
C ASP A 60 1.84 8.03 35.61
N GLN A 61 2.07 9.17 36.27
CA GLN A 61 1.23 9.70 37.34
C GLN A 61 0.06 10.56 36.84
N ILE A 62 -0.05 10.79 35.53
CA ILE A 62 -1.10 11.59 34.92
C ILE A 62 -2.21 10.66 34.41
N ASN A 63 -3.44 10.92 34.84
CA ASN A 63 -4.60 10.28 34.23
C ASN A 63 -4.76 10.76 32.78
N VAL A 64 -4.28 9.95 31.82
CA VAL A 64 -4.29 10.28 30.39
C VAL A 64 -5.72 10.43 29.85
N TYR A 65 -6.69 9.69 30.41
CA TYR A 65 -8.10 9.79 30.01
C TYR A 65 -8.70 11.16 30.34
N GLU A 66 -8.54 11.61 31.59
CA GLU A 66 -8.96 12.96 32.00
C GLU A 66 -8.26 14.05 31.17
N LEU A 67 -6.98 13.85 30.86
CA LEU A 67 -6.21 14.80 30.07
C LEU A 67 -6.74 14.91 28.63
N ILE A 68 -7.02 13.77 27.99
CA ILE A 68 -7.62 13.71 26.64
C ILE A 68 -8.98 14.42 26.64
N GLN A 69 -9.85 14.08 27.60
CA GLN A 69 -11.18 14.68 27.73
C GLN A 69 -11.07 16.21 27.88
N TYR A 70 -10.18 16.68 28.76
CA TYR A 70 -9.93 18.11 28.93
C TYR A 70 -9.47 18.80 27.64
N ILE A 71 -8.50 18.22 26.91
CA ILE A 71 -7.99 18.83 25.67
C ILE A 71 -9.12 18.98 24.63
N GLN A 72 -9.99 17.96 24.52
CA GLN A 72 -11.12 17.95 23.60
C GLN A 72 -12.21 18.95 24.00
N GLU A 73 -12.70 18.88 25.24
CA GLU A 73 -13.78 19.75 25.74
C GLU A 73 -13.38 21.23 25.78
N SER A 74 -12.15 21.51 26.22
CA SER A 74 -11.65 22.88 26.29
C SER A 74 -11.27 23.47 24.93
N LYS A 75 -11.27 22.65 23.86
CA LYS A 75 -10.77 22.99 22.52
C LYS A 75 -9.37 23.61 22.59
N LEU A 76 -8.51 23.08 23.46
CA LEU A 76 -7.19 23.65 23.75
C LEU A 76 -6.32 23.74 22.50
N ALA A 77 -6.37 22.72 21.63
CA ALA A 77 -5.65 22.69 20.36
C ALA A 77 -5.95 23.93 19.52
N TYR A 78 -7.24 24.17 19.28
CA TYR A 78 -7.73 25.31 18.51
C TYR A 78 -7.35 26.66 19.14
N LYS A 79 -7.43 26.77 20.47
CA LYS A 79 -7.07 28.01 21.19
C LYS A 79 -5.59 28.34 21.05
N ILE A 80 -4.72 27.35 21.12
CA ILE A 80 -3.27 27.54 20.98
C ILE A 80 -2.95 27.96 19.55
N GLU A 81 -3.53 27.31 18.55
CA GLU A 81 -3.23 27.60 17.15
C GLU A 81 -3.82 28.89 16.65
N SER A 82 -5.08 29.20 17.00
CA SER A 82 -5.66 30.51 16.71
C SER A 82 -4.81 31.63 17.30
N TYR A 83 -4.22 31.41 18.47
CA TYR A 83 -3.33 32.37 19.09
C TYR A 83 -1.97 32.46 18.39
N VAL A 84 -1.35 31.33 18.04
CA VAL A 84 -0.09 31.31 17.30
C VAL A 84 -0.26 32.00 15.94
N ALA A 85 -1.32 31.69 15.21
CA ALA A 85 -1.67 32.35 13.95
C ALA A 85 -1.91 33.86 14.13
N HIS A 86 -2.52 34.30 15.25
CA HIS A 86 -2.66 35.73 15.53
C HIS A 86 -1.32 36.40 15.84
N VAL A 87 -0.43 35.75 16.58
CA VAL A 87 0.92 36.29 16.87
C VAL A 87 1.77 36.32 15.61
N GLU A 88 1.70 35.28 14.78
CA GLU A 88 2.37 35.23 13.49
C GLU A 88 1.81 36.29 12.54
N ASN A 89 0.49 36.50 12.48
CA ASN A 89 -0.11 37.59 11.70
C ASN A 89 0.24 39.00 12.24
N ASP A 90 0.37 39.17 13.55
CA ASP A 90 0.82 40.44 14.16
C ASP A 90 2.29 40.72 13.78
N GLU A 91 3.16 39.70 13.71
CA GLU A 91 4.56 39.82 13.28
C GLU A 91 4.74 39.85 11.74
N GLU A 92 3.84 39.23 10.96
CA GLU A 92 3.84 39.17 9.49
C GLU A 92 3.22 40.40 8.80
N SER A 93 2.81 41.41 9.57
CA SER A 93 2.62 42.78 9.05
C SER A 93 3.90 43.39 8.42
N LYS A 94 5.01 42.62 8.33
CA LYS A 94 6.24 42.96 7.61
C LYS A 94 6.80 41.96 6.60
N LYS A 95 6.19 40.80 6.28
CA LYS A 95 6.57 39.97 5.10
C LYS A 95 5.57 38.83 4.85
N SER A 96 5.31 38.59 3.57
CA SER A 96 4.17 37.88 2.98
C SER A 96 4.15 36.34 3.07
N GLY A 97 2.94 35.77 3.28
CA GLY A 97 2.44 34.56 2.60
C GLY A 97 1.64 33.58 3.49
N PRO A 98 0.40 33.17 3.12
CA PRO A 98 -0.40 32.28 3.97
C PRO A 98 0.15 30.84 3.98
N LEU A 99 0.58 30.37 5.15
CA LEU A 99 0.96 28.97 5.39
C LEU A 99 -0.30 28.07 5.40
N LYS A 100 -0.21 26.94 4.67
CA LYS A 100 -1.27 25.93 4.54
C LYS A 100 -1.69 25.40 5.91
N ALA A 101 -2.99 25.39 6.19
CA ALA A 101 -3.60 24.78 7.37
C ALA A 101 -3.37 23.26 7.38
N GLY A 102 -2.28 22.82 8.01
CA GLY A 102 -2.09 21.43 8.41
C GLY A 102 -3.02 21.07 9.57
N SER A 103 -3.28 19.78 9.79
CA SER A 103 -4.04 19.36 10.97
C SER A 103 -3.35 19.87 12.24
N PRO A 104 -4.10 20.35 13.24
CA PRO A 104 -3.52 20.90 14.45
C PRO A 104 -2.47 19.99 15.09
N VAL A 105 -1.27 20.49 15.40
CA VAL A 105 -0.14 19.69 15.96
C VAL A 105 -0.56 19.04 17.29
N LEU A 106 -1.41 19.74 18.07
CA LEU A 106 -1.94 19.17 19.29
C LEU A 106 -2.97 18.04 19.04
N HIS A 107 -3.67 18.04 17.90
CA HIS A 107 -4.51 16.89 17.53
C HIS A 107 -3.66 15.65 17.23
N ALA A 108 -2.50 15.80 16.59
CA ALA A 108 -1.58 14.68 16.41
C ALA A 108 -1.11 14.11 17.76
N LEU A 109 -0.79 14.97 18.73
CA LEU A 109 -0.46 14.56 20.10
C LEU A 109 -1.63 13.85 20.78
N VAL A 110 -2.85 14.39 20.70
CA VAL A 110 -4.03 13.76 21.32
C VAL A 110 -4.31 12.40 20.71
N SER A 111 -4.23 12.26 19.39
CA SER A 111 -4.37 10.97 18.71
C SER A 111 -3.32 9.97 19.16
N PHE A 112 -2.08 10.43 19.37
CA PHE A 112 -1.02 9.58 19.93
C PHE A 112 -1.30 9.18 21.38
N LEU A 113 -1.77 10.11 22.22
CA LEU A 113 -2.16 9.81 23.61
C LEU A 113 -3.31 8.81 23.68
N ILE A 114 -4.33 8.94 22.81
CA ILE A 114 -5.39 7.94 22.70
C ILE A 114 -4.79 6.57 22.34
N ALA A 115 -3.85 6.53 21.40
CA ALA A 115 -3.18 5.28 21.04
C ALA A 115 -2.37 4.65 22.19
N LEU A 116 -1.81 5.47 23.10
CA LEU A 116 -1.16 4.98 24.33
C LEU A 116 -2.13 4.33 25.32
N THR A 117 -3.44 4.61 25.22
CA THR A 117 -4.45 4.00 26.09
C THR A 117 -4.92 2.61 25.63
N ASN A 118 -4.56 2.20 24.42
CA ASN A 118 -4.85 0.84 23.94
C ASN A 118 -4.03 -0.20 24.73
N LEU A 119 -4.53 -1.43 24.81
CA LEU A 119 -3.79 -2.50 25.49
C LEU A 119 -2.45 -2.77 24.78
N SER A 120 -1.42 -3.08 25.58
CA SER A 120 -0.09 -3.44 25.04
C SER A 120 -0.13 -4.73 24.22
N SER A 121 -1.15 -5.58 24.37
CA SER A 121 -1.37 -6.76 23.51
C SER A 121 -1.89 -6.38 22.12
N GLU A 122 -2.51 -5.21 21.95
CA GLU A 122 -3.22 -4.84 20.72
C GLU A 122 -2.41 -3.95 19.79
N GLY A 123 -1.31 -3.36 20.26
CA GLY A 123 -0.49 -2.48 19.45
C GLY A 123 0.96 -2.40 19.88
N ARG A 124 1.77 -1.78 19.04
CA ARG A 124 3.20 -1.53 19.30
C ARG A 124 3.53 -0.09 18.96
N ILE A 125 4.45 0.48 19.73
CA ILE A 125 5.02 1.79 19.45
C ILE A 125 6.40 1.56 18.84
N PHE A 126 6.71 2.31 17.81
CA PHE A 126 7.98 2.28 17.12
C PHE A 126 8.63 3.65 17.17
N TYR A 127 9.95 3.67 17.21
CA TYR A 127 10.73 4.85 16.90
C TYR A 127 11.51 4.61 15.60
N GLN A 128 11.71 5.69 14.84
CA GLN A 128 12.54 5.71 13.67
C GLN A 128 13.29 7.03 13.62
N LYS A 129 14.61 6.98 13.46
CA LYS A 129 15.41 8.18 13.19
C LYS A 129 15.14 8.67 11.78
N THR A 130 14.89 9.95 11.63
CA THR A 130 14.66 10.58 10.34
C THR A 130 15.93 11.28 9.87
N HIS A 131 16.37 10.96 8.65
CA HIS A 131 17.49 11.62 8.01
C HIS A 131 16.99 12.83 7.23
N GLY A 132 16.84 13.96 7.92
CA GLY A 132 16.52 15.27 7.35
C GLY A 132 17.69 16.26 7.50
N ALA A 133 17.42 17.55 7.28
CA ALA A 133 18.39 18.62 7.53
C ALA A 133 18.85 18.70 9.00
N ALA A 134 18.01 18.22 9.92
CA ALA A 134 18.34 17.96 11.32
C ALA A 134 18.04 16.50 11.66
N ALA A 135 18.84 15.91 12.55
CA ALA A 135 18.57 14.60 13.10
C ALA A 135 17.34 14.70 14.02
N ASP A 136 16.34 13.87 13.76
CA ASP A 136 15.08 13.87 14.50
C ASP A 136 14.57 12.42 14.64
N VAL A 137 13.62 12.21 15.54
CA VAL A 137 13.04 10.89 15.83
C VAL A 137 11.52 10.95 15.66
N LYS A 138 11.00 10.02 14.86
CA LYS A 138 9.57 9.83 14.69
C LYS A 138 9.08 8.68 15.56
N LEU A 139 8.11 8.95 16.42
CA LEU A 139 7.29 7.92 17.07
C LEU A 139 6.09 7.55 16.20
N SER A 140 5.78 6.27 16.12
CA SER A 140 4.62 5.74 15.38
C SER A 140 3.95 4.64 16.18
N TYR A 141 2.62 4.65 16.25
CA TYR A 141 1.85 3.56 16.84
C TYR A 141 1.25 2.69 15.73
N LEU A 142 1.35 1.37 15.89
CA LEU A 142 0.71 0.38 15.03
C LEU A 142 -0.30 -0.42 15.84
N LEU A 143 -1.56 -0.36 15.42
CA LEU A 143 -2.57 -1.29 15.90
C LEU A 143 -2.34 -2.65 15.22
N LEU A 144 -2.09 -3.68 16.02
CA LEU A 144 -1.91 -5.07 15.60
C LEU A 144 -3.26 -5.80 15.55
N SER A 145 -4.18 -5.48 16.47
CA SER A 145 -5.51 -6.11 16.54
C SER A 145 -6.63 -5.09 16.36
N PRO A 146 -7.43 -5.18 15.28
CA PRO A 146 -8.66 -4.40 15.15
C PRO A 146 -9.83 -4.99 15.96
N THR A 147 -9.66 -6.16 16.58
CA THR A 147 -10.75 -6.96 17.21
C THR A 147 -11.63 -6.15 18.16
N HIS A 148 -11.06 -5.43 19.12
CA HIS A 148 -11.85 -4.71 20.14
C HIS A 148 -12.54 -3.47 19.57
N ALA A 149 -11.89 -2.76 18.65
CA ALA A 149 -12.53 -1.65 17.95
C ALA A 149 -13.74 -2.16 17.16
N PHE A 150 -13.60 -3.30 16.46
CA PHE A 150 -14.66 -3.87 15.64
C PHE A 150 -15.75 -4.57 16.44
N SER A 151 -15.43 -5.18 17.59
CA SER A 151 -16.40 -5.87 18.44
C SER A 151 -17.50 -4.93 18.96
N SER A 152 -17.16 -3.68 19.24
CA SER A 152 -18.13 -2.64 19.62
C SER A 152 -19.15 -2.36 18.51
N ILE A 153 -18.69 -2.31 17.26
CA ILE A 153 -19.53 -2.10 16.06
C ILE A 153 -20.44 -3.31 15.86
N VAL A 154 -19.89 -4.52 15.96
CA VAL A 154 -20.65 -5.76 15.80
C VAL A 154 -21.71 -5.93 16.89
N SER A 155 -21.40 -5.54 18.13
CA SER A 155 -22.32 -5.69 19.27
C SER A 155 -23.45 -4.67 19.26
N SER A 156 -23.20 -3.47 18.74
CA SER A 156 -24.19 -2.38 18.68
C SER A 156 -25.09 -2.43 17.45
N ALA A 157 -24.60 -2.97 16.33
CA ALA A 157 -25.37 -3.06 15.09
C ALA A 157 -26.27 -4.29 15.04
N ARG A 158 -27.43 -4.16 14.38
CA ARG A 158 -28.30 -5.31 14.06
C ARG A 158 -27.64 -6.28 13.07
N ALA A 159 -26.92 -5.74 12.09
CA ALA A 159 -26.15 -6.47 11.10
C ALA A 159 -25.01 -5.59 10.57
N VAL A 160 -23.85 -6.18 10.32
CA VAL A 160 -22.68 -5.52 9.69
C VAL A 160 -22.43 -6.18 8.35
N ILE A 161 -22.48 -5.40 7.26
CA ILE A 161 -22.23 -5.90 5.90
C ILE A 161 -20.87 -5.37 5.44
N LEU A 162 -19.91 -6.29 5.25
CA LEU A 162 -18.65 -5.99 4.61
C LEU A 162 -18.75 -6.31 3.11
N ALA A 163 -18.63 -5.29 2.26
CA ALA A 163 -18.71 -5.43 0.81
C ALA A 163 -17.47 -4.83 0.15
N GLY A 164 -16.79 -5.60 -0.69
CA GLY A 164 -15.62 -5.14 -1.44
C GLY A 164 -15.22 -6.09 -2.56
N GLY A 165 -14.83 -5.54 -3.71
CA GLY A 165 -14.46 -6.31 -4.90
C GLY A 165 -13.08 -7.01 -4.82
N THR A 166 -12.28 -6.70 -3.81
CA THR A 166 -10.89 -7.18 -3.64
C THR A 166 -10.64 -7.81 -2.27
N MET A 167 -11.72 -8.20 -1.57
CA MET A 167 -11.64 -8.82 -0.24
C MET A 167 -11.14 -10.27 -0.23
N SER A 168 -10.86 -10.85 -1.40
CA SER A 168 -10.31 -12.20 -1.50
C SER A 168 -8.80 -12.19 -1.21
N PRO A 169 -8.29 -13.07 -0.32
CA PRO A 169 -9.02 -14.09 0.45
C PRO A 169 -9.72 -13.53 1.70
N PHE A 170 -10.98 -13.95 1.94
CA PHE A 170 -11.83 -13.43 3.03
C PHE A 170 -11.44 -13.98 4.42
N GLN A 171 -10.71 -15.09 4.48
CA GLN A 171 -10.39 -15.79 5.72
C GLN A 171 -9.66 -14.88 6.72
N ASP A 172 -8.69 -14.08 6.25
CA ASP A 172 -7.98 -13.10 7.07
C ASP A 172 -8.92 -12.09 7.76
N TYR A 173 -9.98 -11.65 7.06
CA TYR A 173 -10.94 -10.71 7.64
C TYR A 173 -11.74 -11.38 8.75
N LYS A 174 -12.12 -12.65 8.56
CA LYS A 174 -12.82 -13.42 9.59
C LYS A 174 -11.96 -13.58 10.84
N ASP A 175 -10.71 -14.01 10.65
CA ASP A 175 -9.81 -14.32 11.76
C ASP A 175 -9.34 -13.06 12.51
N GLN A 176 -9.23 -11.92 11.84
CA GLN A 176 -8.75 -10.68 12.46
C GLN A 176 -9.84 -9.76 13.00
N LEU A 177 -10.99 -9.66 12.31
CA LEU A 177 -12.08 -8.76 12.74
C LEU A 177 -13.06 -9.48 13.67
N PHE A 178 -13.22 -10.79 13.50
CA PHE A 178 -14.26 -11.56 14.17
C PHE A 178 -13.75 -12.84 14.86
N PRO A 179 -12.58 -12.84 15.54
CA PRO A 179 -12.03 -14.05 16.14
C PRO A 179 -12.94 -14.69 17.21
N ASN A 180 -13.72 -13.87 17.91
CA ASN A 180 -14.61 -14.30 18.99
C ASN A 180 -16.06 -14.50 18.54
N LEU A 181 -16.37 -14.27 17.26
CA LEU A 181 -17.72 -14.40 16.74
C LEU A 181 -17.95 -15.85 16.29
N ASP A 182 -19.06 -16.43 16.72
CA ASP A 182 -19.45 -17.76 16.25
C ASP A 182 -19.54 -17.79 14.71
N SER A 183 -18.89 -18.80 14.13
CA SER A 183 -18.92 -19.10 12.71
C SER A 183 -20.32 -19.15 12.10
N THR A 184 -21.34 -19.56 12.86
CA THR A 184 -22.74 -19.61 12.41
C THR A 184 -23.34 -18.23 12.15
N LYS A 185 -22.78 -17.17 12.76
CA LYS A 185 -23.21 -15.77 12.59
C LYS A 185 -22.51 -15.07 11.42
N VAL A 186 -21.52 -15.70 10.80
CA VAL A 186 -20.74 -15.12 9.70
C VAL A 186 -21.15 -15.79 8.39
N THR A 187 -21.87 -15.05 7.55
CA THR A 187 -22.20 -15.48 6.18
C THR A 187 -21.27 -14.80 5.19
N SER A 188 -20.79 -15.56 4.20
CA SER A 188 -20.02 -15.02 3.07
C SER A 188 -20.72 -15.31 1.76
N LEU A 189 -20.73 -14.32 0.87
CA LEU A 189 -21.22 -14.44 -0.50
C LEU A 189 -20.16 -13.89 -1.43
N SER A 190 -19.76 -14.68 -2.42
CA SER A 190 -18.85 -14.27 -3.48
C SER A 190 -19.55 -14.43 -4.82
N CYS A 191 -19.76 -13.32 -5.52
CA CYS A 191 -20.33 -13.31 -6.86
C CYS A 191 -19.21 -13.35 -7.90
N GLY A 192 -19.46 -14.03 -9.03
CA GLY A 192 -18.59 -13.96 -10.19
C GLY A 192 -18.46 -12.52 -10.72
N HIS A 193 -17.42 -12.27 -11.51
CA HIS A 193 -17.27 -10.98 -12.16
C HIS A 193 -18.29 -10.83 -13.30
N VAL A 194 -18.76 -9.61 -13.53
CA VAL A 194 -19.74 -9.29 -14.59
C VAL A 194 -19.17 -9.44 -16.01
N ILE A 195 -17.87 -9.71 -16.14
CA ILE A 195 -17.19 -9.75 -17.43
C ILE A 195 -17.23 -11.17 -18.01
N PRO A 196 -17.62 -11.34 -19.28
CA PRO A 196 -17.54 -12.64 -19.95
C PRO A 196 -16.08 -13.12 -20.06
N ARG A 197 -15.86 -14.43 -20.03
CA ARG A 197 -14.50 -15.01 -20.10
C ARG A 197 -13.80 -14.66 -21.41
N GLU A 198 -14.54 -14.53 -22.51
CA GLU A 198 -14.06 -14.15 -23.83
C GLU A 198 -13.58 -12.69 -23.93
N ASN A 199 -13.90 -11.85 -22.95
CA ASN A 199 -13.40 -10.48 -22.83
C ASN A 199 -12.10 -10.39 -22.02
N LEU A 200 -11.56 -11.54 -21.61
CA LEU A 200 -10.36 -11.64 -20.81
C LEU A 200 -9.30 -12.50 -21.47
N CYS A 201 -8.07 -11.99 -21.48
CA CYS A 201 -6.89 -12.78 -21.81
C CYS A 201 -5.95 -12.74 -20.60
N VAL A 202 -5.97 -13.77 -19.75
CA VAL A 202 -5.10 -13.84 -18.57
C VAL A 202 -3.95 -14.80 -18.82
N TRP A 203 -2.73 -14.35 -18.55
CA TRP A 203 -1.52 -15.13 -18.79
C TRP A 203 -0.52 -15.02 -17.65
N THR A 204 0.06 -16.14 -17.23
CA THR A 204 1.24 -16.15 -16.35
C THR A 204 2.50 -16.32 -17.17
N LEU A 205 3.45 -15.40 -17.05
CA LEU A 205 4.73 -15.43 -17.77
C LEU A 205 5.86 -15.74 -16.79
N ALA A 206 6.31 -17.01 -16.74
CA ALA A 206 7.38 -17.44 -15.84
C ALA A 206 8.78 -17.25 -16.42
N SER A 207 8.93 -17.15 -17.74
CA SER A 207 10.21 -16.96 -18.43
C SER A 207 10.00 -16.34 -19.81
N SER A 208 11.04 -15.77 -20.42
CA SER A 208 10.95 -15.23 -21.80
C SER A 208 10.65 -16.31 -22.82
N HIS A 209 11.37 -17.43 -22.74
CA HIS A 209 11.16 -18.59 -23.60
C HIS A 209 11.35 -19.87 -22.79
N PRO A 210 10.80 -21.01 -23.24
CA PRO A 210 11.08 -22.29 -22.61
C PRO A 210 12.60 -22.50 -22.47
N GLY A 211 13.02 -22.87 -21.26
CA GLY A 211 14.44 -23.06 -20.93
C GLY A 211 15.26 -21.79 -20.65
N SER A 212 14.70 -20.58 -20.80
CA SER A 212 15.39 -19.35 -20.36
C SER A 212 15.42 -19.27 -18.82
N PRO A 213 16.33 -18.47 -18.23
CA PRO A 213 16.23 -18.11 -16.82
C PRO A 213 14.82 -17.59 -16.50
N PRO A 214 14.23 -18.02 -15.36
CA PRO A 214 12.88 -17.61 -15.02
C PRO A 214 12.86 -16.15 -14.56
N PHE A 215 11.70 -15.52 -14.75
CA PHE A 215 11.37 -14.26 -14.11
C PHE A 215 11.16 -14.49 -12.62
N GLU A 216 12.18 -14.14 -11.83
CA GLU A 216 12.15 -14.18 -10.38
C GLU A 216 12.61 -12.85 -9.79
N PHE A 217 11.65 -12.09 -9.25
CA PHE A 217 11.90 -10.78 -8.69
C PHE A 217 12.19 -10.81 -7.18
N SER A 218 12.80 -11.89 -6.70
CA SER A 218 13.23 -12.00 -5.29
C SER A 218 14.41 -11.07 -5.02
N PHE A 219 14.63 -10.65 -3.77
CA PHE A 219 15.74 -9.75 -3.42
C PHE A 219 17.11 -10.25 -3.94
N LYS A 220 17.29 -11.58 -3.98
CA LYS A 220 18.52 -12.21 -4.45
C LYS A 220 18.70 -12.16 -5.97
N GLN A 221 17.61 -12.27 -6.74
CA GLN A 221 17.65 -12.42 -8.20
C GLN A 221 17.29 -11.13 -8.94
N ARG A 222 16.62 -10.18 -8.29
CA ARG A 222 16.05 -9.00 -8.94
C ARG A 222 17.07 -8.10 -9.64
N SER A 223 18.32 -8.06 -9.17
CA SER A 223 19.41 -7.28 -9.76
C SER A 223 20.11 -7.98 -10.94
N ASN A 224 19.59 -9.13 -11.39
CA ASN A 224 20.08 -9.81 -12.58
C ASN A 224 19.75 -9.00 -13.84
N ARG A 225 20.79 -8.44 -14.47
CA ARG A 225 20.67 -7.57 -15.65
C ARG A 225 20.10 -8.29 -16.87
N GLU A 226 20.38 -9.58 -17.04
CA GLU A 226 19.81 -10.35 -18.15
C GLU A 226 18.30 -10.45 -17.99
N MET A 227 17.82 -10.78 -16.80
CA MET A 227 16.39 -10.83 -16.50
C MET A 227 15.70 -9.46 -16.74
N MET A 228 16.35 -8.35 -16.35
CA MET A 228 15.81 -7.02 -16.62
C MET A 228 15.71 -6.71 -18.12
N ASN A 229 16.73 -7.07 -18.91
CA ASN A 229 16.70 -6.90 -20.36
C ASN A 229 15.58 -7.74 -20.99
N GLN A 230 15.48 -9.00 -20.59
CA GLN A 230 14.45 -9.93 -21.03
C GLN A 230 13.03 -9.44 -20.71
N LEU A 231 12.85 -8.85 -19.53
CA LEU A 231 11.58 -8.20 -19.15
C LEU A 231 11.26 -7.01 -20.07
N GLY A 232 12.25 -6.15 -20.34
CA GLY A 232 12.07 -4.98 -21.21
C GLY A 232 11.71 -5.38 -22.65
N LEU A 233 12.35 -6.41 -23.19
CA LEU A 233 12.01 -6.99 -24.49
C LEU A 233 10.60 -7.61 -24.49
N SER A 234 10.22 -8.27 -23.40
CA SER A 234 8.87 -8.84 -23.25
C SER A 234 7.79 -7.75 -23.23
N ILE A 235 8.01 -6.65 -22.49
CA ILE A 235 7.09 -5.50 -22.46
C ILE A 235 7.02 -4.83 -23.84
N LEU A 236 8.17 -4.66 -24.52
CA LEU A 236 8.20 -4.11 -25.87
C LEU A 236 7.39 -4.95 -26.85
N ASN A 237 7.50 -6.28 -26.77
CA ASN A 237 6.70 -7.20 -27.57
C ASN A 237 5.20 -7.04 -27.28
N VAL A 238 4.80 -7.00 -26.00
CA VAL A 238 3.40 -6.75 -25.63
C VAL A 238 2.91 -5.41 -26.18
N CYS A 239 3.71 -4.33 -26.05
CA CYS A 239 3.40 -3.00 -26.59
C CYS A 239 3.25 -2.98 -28.12
N ASN A 240 3.84 -3.94 -28.84
CA ASN A 240 3.69 -4.04 -30.29
C ASN A 240 2.32 -4.57 -30.72
N ILE A 241 1.65 -5.36 -29.88
CA ILE A 241 0.35 -5.98 -30.18
C ILE A 241 -0.80 -5.22 -29.51
N VAL A 242 -0.62 -4.82 -28.25
CA VAL A 242 -1.71 -4.22 -27.46
C VAL A 242 -2.05 -2.83 -28.00
N PRO A 243 -3.31 -2.56 -28.39
CA PRO A 243 -3.75 -1.22 -28.74
C PRO A 243 -3.88 -0.32 -27.51
N ASP A 244 -3.83 0.99 -27.70
CA ASP A 244 -4.09 1.99 -26.65
C ASP A 244 -3.19 1.82 -25.41
N GLY A 245 -3.78 1.77 -24.21
CA GLY A 245 -3.10 1.79 -22.92
C GLY A 245 -2.55 0.44 -22.45
N VAL A 246 -1.27 0.44 -22.11
CA VAL A 246 -0.62 -0.63 -21.33
C VAL A 246 -0.21 -0.06 -19.98
N VAL A 247 -0.57 -0.73 -18.89
CA VAL A 247 -0.18 -0.34 -17.53
C VAL A 247 0.67 -1.46 -16.92
N VAL A 248 1.87 -1.13 -16.45
CA VAL A 248 2.81 -2.09 -15.87
C VAL A 248 3.07 -1.70 -14.43
N PHE A 249 2.72 -2.58 -13.50
CA PHE A 249 2.94 -2.39 -12.07
C PHE A 249 4.20 -3.12 -11.59
N PHE A 250 5.11 -2.37 -10.99
CA PHE A 250 6.35 -2.85 -10.38
C PHE A 250 6.21 -2.98 -8.86
N PRO A 251 7.05 -3.79 -8.19
CA PRO A 251 6.95 -4.03 -6.76
C PRO A 251 7.42 -2.84 -5.89
N SER A 252 8.28 -1.96 -6.41
CA SER A 252 8.73 -0.75 -5.69
C SER A 252 9.26 0.32 -6.65
N TYR A 253 9.20 1.59 -6.23
CA TYR A 253 9.80 2.71 -6.98
C TYR A 253 11.31 2.53 -7.17
N SER A 254 12.02 2.07 -6.14
CA SER A 254 13.46 1.80 -6.23
C SER A 254 13.82 0.78 -7.31
N TYR A 255 12.98 -0.24 -7.48
CA TYR A 255 13.20 -1.27 -8.49
C TYR A 255 12.82 -0.78 -9.90
N LEU A 256 11.75 0.01 -10.01
CA LEU A 256 11.39 0.68 -11.26
C LEU A 256 12.54 1.58 -11.75
N ASP A 257 13.12 2.39 -10.86
CA ASP A 257 14.25 3.26 -11.21
C ASP A 257 15.50 2.46 -11.64
N GLU A 258 15.79 1.34 -10.97
CA GLU A 258 16.90 0.45 -11.33
C GLU A 258 16.71 -0.16 -12.73
N ILE A 259 15.49 -0.64 -13.03
CA ILE A 259 15.15 -1.22 -14.33
C ILE A 259 15.25 -0.18 -15.45
N ILE A 260 14.71 1.02 -15.24
CA ILE A 260 14.76 2.09 -16.25
C ILE A 260 16.22 2.42 -16.58
N LYS A 261 17.09 2.52 -15.57
CA LYS A 261 18.53 2.76 -15.78
C LYS A 261 19.19 1.68 -16.64
N VAL A 262 18.75 0.43 -16.54
CA VAL A 262 19.25 -0.66 -17.39
C VAL A 262 18.68 -0.56 -18.80
N TRP A 263 17.39 -0.25 -18.96
CA TRP A 263 16.74 -0.16 -20.27
C TRP A 263 17.20 1.04 -21.11
N GLN A 264 17.70 2.10 -20.48
CA GLN A 264 18.29 3.27 -21.13
C GLN A 264 19.71 3.00 -21.65
N GLN A 265 20.35 1.91 -21.24
CA GLN A 265 21.69 1.60 -21.71
C GLN A 265 21.67 1.03 -23.14
N PRO A 266 22.68 1.35 -23.98
CA PRO A 266 22.81 0.77 -25.30
C PRO A 266 22.90 -0.75 -25.22
N GLN A 267 22.21 -1.45 -26.12
CA GLN A 267 22.34 -2.90 -26.24
C GLN A 267 23.48 -3.26 -27.20
N LYS A 268 24.18 -4.36 -26.93
CA LYS A 268 25.21 -4.86 -27.85
C LYS A 268 24.56 -5.19 -29.21
N GLY A 269 24.99 -4.49 -30.27
CA GLY A 269 24.49 -4.73 -31.62
C GLY A 269 23.20 -3.97 -32.00
N ASN A 270 22.74 -3.02 -31.19
CA ASN A 270 21.62 -2.14 -31.55
C ASN A 270 21.97 -0.68 -31.24
N SER A 271 21.71 0.23 -32.19
CA SER A 271 21.90 1.67 -31.99
C SER A 271 20.92 2.28 -30.98
N HIS A 272 19.76 1.64 -30.79
CA HIS A 272 18.71 2.10 -29.89
C HIS A 272 18.63 1.24 -28.63
N SER A 273 18.47 1.89 -27.48
CA SER A 273 18.22 1.23 -26.21
C SER A 273 16.82 0.58 -26.19
N ILE A 274 16.53 -0.28 -25.21
CA ILE A 274 15.18 -0.83 -25.02
C ILE A 274 14.20 0.33 -24.76
N TRP A 275 14.63 1.32 -24.00
CA TRP A 275 13.84 2.51 -23.68
C TRP A 275 13.44 3.30 -24.93
N ASP A 276 14.38 3.56 -25.84
CA ASP A 276 14.09 4.29 -27.09
C ASP A 276 13.08 3.53 -27.94
N ARG A 277 13.24 2.20 -28.03
CA ARG A 277 12.32 1.33 -28.77
C ARG A 277 10.92 1.32 -28.17
N LEU A 278 10.80 1.39 -26.84
CA LEU A 278 9.51 1.54 -26.17
C LEU A 278 8.87 2.89 -26.51
N GLN A 279 9.62 3.99 -26.42
CA GLN A 279 9.13 5.34 -26.72
C GLN A 279 8.70 5.52 -28.18
N LEU A 280 9.35 4.81 -29.12
CA LEU A 280 8.94 4.77 -30.53
C LEU A 280 7.59 4.08 -30.75
N ARG A 281 7.22 3.12 -29.88
CA ARG A 281 5.97 2.35 -30.02
C ARG A 281 4.82 2.96 -29.21
N LYS A 282 5.10 3.40 -27.99
CA LYS A 282 4.12 4.02 -27.08
C LYS A 282 4.74 5.18 -26.33
N MET A 283 3.96 6.22 -26.07
CA MET A 283 4.38 7.29 -25.16
C MET A 283 4.55 6.72 -23.76
N VAL A 284 5.73 6.86 -23.16
CA VAL A 284 6.03 6.27 -21.85
C VAL A 284 5.83 7.30 -20.74
N PHE A 285 4.93 6.97 -19.82
CA PHE A 285 4.68 7.71 -18.59
C PHE A 285 5.18 6.89 -17.40
N ARG A 286 5.62 7.56 -16.33
CA ARG A 286 6.07 6.91 -15.11
C ARG A 286 5.51 7.59 -13.88
N ASP A 287 5.21 6.81 -12.86
CA ASP A 287 4.88 7.32 -11.53
C ASP A 287 6.16 7.54 -10.73
N THR A 288 6.28 8.71 -10.10
CA THR A 288 7.47 9.16 -9.37
C THR A 288 7.10 9.47 -7.93
N LYS A 289 7.92 8.99 -6.98
CA LYS A 289 7.64 9.18 -5.56
C LYS A 289 7.65 10.66 -5.20
N GLY A 290 6.51 11.17 -4.75
CA GLY A 290 6.37 12.54 -4.23
C GLY A 290 5.84 13.56 -5.24
N GLU A 291 5.71 13.19 -6.52
CA GLU A 291 5.09 14.06 -7.53
C GLU A 291 3.55 13.93 -7.52
N SER A 292 2.91 14.89 -8.19
CA SER A 292 1.47 14.89 -8.46
C SER A 292 1.16 13.81 -9.49
N SER A 293 0.64 12.67 -9.04
CA SER A 293 0.23 11.57 -9.91
C SER A 293 -0.94 11.95 -10.83
N ASP A 294 -1.68 13.01 -10.50
CA ASP A 294 -2.84 13.47 -11.27
C ASP A 294 -2.44 14.06 -12.63
N ASP A 295 -1.32 14.77 -12.70
CA ASP A 295 -0.81 15.34 -13.96
C ASP A 295 -0.38 14.22 -14.91
N VAL A 296 0.34 13.22 -14.39
CA VAL A 296 0.77 12.04 -15.17
C VAL A 296 -0.46 11.27 -15.68
N LEU A 297 -1.49 11.10 -14.86
CA LEU A 297 -2.72 10.43 -15.27
C LEU A 297 -3.47 11.22 -16.37
N ARG A 298 -3.57 12.54 -16.21
CA ARG A 298 -4.21 13.41 -17.18
C ARG A 298 -3.51 13.30 -18.53
N ASP A 299 -2.19 13.42 -18.54
CA ASP A 299 -1.40 13.40 -19.77
C ASP A 299 -1.43 12.00 -20.42
N TYR A 300 -1.40 10.92 -19.62
CA TYR A 300 -1.61 9.55 -20.07
C TYR A 300 -2.98 9.37 -20.75
N SER A 301 -4.03 9.86 -20.11
CA SER A 301 -5.41 9.76 -20.61
C SER A 301 -5.59 10.57 -21.88
N GLN A 302 -5.03 11.79 -21.93
CA GLN A 302 -5.06 12.65 -23.11
C GLN A 302 -4.33 12.01 -24.29
N MET A 303 -3.20 11.32 -24.06
CA MET A 303 -2.48 10.63 -25.13
C MET A 303 -3.29 9.47 -25.75
N ILE A 304 -4.15 8.82 -24.96
CA ILE A 304 -4.97 7.69 -25.44
C ILE A 304 -6.30 8.16 -26.04
N LEU A 305 -7.00 9.05 -25.34
CA LEU A 305 -8.36 9.48 -25.66
C LEU A 305 -8.40 10.74 -26.53
N GLY A 306 -7.35 11.56 -26.50
CA GLY A 306 -7.25 12.78 -27.28
C GLY A 306 -6.94 12.53 -28.76
N THR A 307 -7.00 13.62 -29.54
CA THR A 307 -6.67 13.59 -30.96
C THR A 307 -5.18 13.36 -31.15
N LYS A 308 -4.82 12.36 -31.96
CA LYS A 308 -3.40 12.13 -32.31
C LYS A 308 -2.85 13.35 -33.05
N ALA A 309 -1.69 13.82 -32.62
CA ALA A 309 -0.96 14.86 -33.33
C ALA A 309 -0.60 14.37 -34.75
N ALA A 310 -0.56 15.29 -35.71
CA ALA A 310 -0.17 14.98 -37.09
C ALA A 310 1.25 14.37 -37.09
N GLY A 311 1.39 13.17 -37.67
CA GLY A 311 2.67 12.44 -37.71
C GLY A 311 2.93 11.51 -36.53
N ASP A 312 2.05 11.43 -35.53
CA ASP A 312 2.20 10.46 -34.43
C ASP A 312 1.82 9.04 -34.85
N THR A 313 2.83 8.18 -35.02
CA THR A 313 2.68 6.77 -35.41
C THR A 313 2.46 5.83 -34.22
N ARG A 314 2.46 6.33 -32.98
CA ARG A 314 2.35 5.49 -31.78
C ARG A 314 0.96 4.89 -31.65
N THR A 315 0.91 3.68 -31.10
CA THR A 315 -0.36 2.92 -30.94
C THR A 315 -1.09 3.24 -29.65
N GLY A 316 -0.49 4.06 -28.77
CA GLY A 316 -1.06 4.46 -27.49
C GLY A 316 0.03 4.83 -26.48
N ALA A 317 -0.23 4.56 -25.20
CA ALA A 317 0.66 4.94 -24.11
C ALA A 317 0.98 3.75 -23.18
N LEU A 318 2.18 3.79 -22.59
CA LEU A 318 2.69 2.85 -21.60
C LEU A 318 2.84 3.59 -20.28
N LEU A 319 2.15 3.13 -19.23
CA LEU A 319 2.28 3.67 -17.88
C LEU A 319 3.08 2.69 -17.02
N LEU A 320 4.23 3.13 -16.52
CA LEU A 320 5.03 2.39 -15.54
C LEU A 320 4.69 2.90 -14.14
N SER A 321 4.10 2.04 -13.31
CA SER A 321 3.61 2.38 -11.99
C SER A 321 4.08 1.36 -10.94
N VAL A 322 3.73 1.58 -9.68
CA VAL A 322 4.14 0.75 -8.54
C VAL A 322 2.89 0.23 -7.83
N VAL A 323 2.89 -1.04 -7.45
CA VAL A 323 1.82 -1.62 -6.64
C VAL A 323 1.81 -0.96 -5.25
N GLY A 324 0.62 -0.53 -4.79
CA GLY A 324 0.47 0.24 -3.55
C GLY A 324 0.93 1.70 -3.67
N GLY A 325 1.26 2.16 -4.88
CA GLY A 325 1.46 3.57 -5.17
C GLY A 325 0.14 4.28 -5.43
N LYS A 326 0.16 5.62 -5.44
CA LYS A 326 -1.02 6.46 -5.72
C LYS A 326 -1.74 6.04 -7.00
N MET A 327 -0.99 5.72 -8.05
CA MET A 327 -1.57 5.33 -9.34
C MET A 327 -2.24 3.95 -9.35
N SER A 328 -1.99 3.12 -8.34
CA SER A 328 -2.67 1.82 -8.15
C SER A 328 -3.89 1.91 -7.20
N GLU A 329 -3.97 3.00 -6.43
CA GLU A 329 -5.00 3.27 -5.44
C GLU A 329 -5.95 4.37 -5.91
N GLY A 330 -7.21 4.02 -6.22
CA GLY A 330 -8.26 5.00 -6.52
C GLY A 330 -8.41 5.42 -7.98
N ILE A 331 -7.53 5.00 -8.88
CA ILE A 331 -7.64 5.26 -10.33
C ILE A 331 -8.24 4.06 -11.05
N ASN A 332 -9.14 4.33 -12.01
CA ASN A 332 -9.77 3.33 -12.86
C ASN A 332 -9.21 3.40 -14.29
N PHE A 333 -8.61 2.30 -14.78
CA PHE A 333 -8.09 2.20 -16.15
C PHE A 333 -9.12 1.51 -17.04
N SER A 334 -10.31 2.10 -17.18
CA SER A 334 -11.39 1.53 -17.98
C SER A 334 -11.15 1.64 -19.48
N ASP A 335 -11.70 0.69 -20.23
CA ASP A 335 -11.70 0.70 -21.69
C ASP A 335 -10.29 0.85 -22.30
N ARG A 336 -10.09 1.89 -23.09
CA ARG A 336 -8.86 2.16 -23.84
C ARG A 336 -7.69 2.49 -22.91
N LEU A 337 -7.96 2.96 -21.69
CA LEU A 337 -6.93 3.34 -20.73
C LEU A 337 -6.19 2.13 -20.14
N GLY A 338 -6.73 0.91 -20.26
CA GLY A 338 -6.18 -0.27 -19.58
C GLY A 338 -6.32 -1.56 -20.38
N ARG A 339 -6.12 -1.53 -21.70
CA ARG A 339 -6.25 -2.71 -22.57
C ARG A 339 -5.32 -3.85 -22.20
N CYS A 340 -4.17 -3.54 -21.58
CA CYS A 340 -3.34 -4.55 -20.93
C CYS A 340 -2.84 -4.05 -19.57
N VAL A 341 -3.00 -4.88 -18.55
CA VAL A 341 -2.35 -4.71 -17.23
C VAL A 341 -1.30 -5.79 -17.04
N MET A 342 -0.08 -5.39 -16.74
CA MET A 342 1.02 -6.30 -16.39
C MET A 342 1.40 -6.10 -14.93
N VAL A 343 1.57 -7.19 -14.18
CA VAL A 343 2.07 -7.15 -12.79
C VAL A 343 3.42 -7.84 -12.75
N ILE A 344 4.46 -7.08 -12.43
CA ILE A 344 5.85 -7.55 -12.38
C ILE A 344 6.18 -7.99 -10.96
N GLY A 345 6.55 -9.26 -10.83
CA GLY A 345 6.90 -9.84 -9.54
C GLY A 345 5.72 -9.97 -8.59
N LEU A 346 6.07 -10.22 -7.33
CA LEU A 346 5.17 -10.24 -6.19
C LEU A 346 5.59 -9.13 -5.23
N PRO A 347 4.74 -8.11 -4.99
CA PRO A 347 5.02 -6.95 -4.13
C PRO A 347 4.94 -7.33 -2.65
N TYR A 348 5.80 -8.25 -2.23
CA TYR A 348 5.88 -8.64 -0.83
C TYR A 348 6.28 -7.45 0.04
N PRO A 349 5.58 -7.21 1.15
CA PRO A 349 6.02 -6.24 2.12
C PRO A 349 7.42 -6.57 2.67
N ASN A 350 8.12 -5.58 3.21
CA ASN A 350 9.45 -5.85 3.76
C ASN A 350 9.34 -6.63 5.08
N ILE A 351 9.56 -7.94 5.07
CA ILE A 351 9.52 -8.78 6.27
C ILE A 351 10.53 -8.36 7.36
N ALA A 352 11.62 -7.66 6.98
CA ALA A 352 12.61 -7.19 7.94
C ALA A 352 12.16 -5.91 8.67
N SER A 353 11.12 -5.24 8.18
CA SER A 353 10.61 -4.00 8.79
C SER A 353 9.97 -4.27 10.16
N PRO A 354 10.12 -3.34 11.12
CA PRO A 354 9.62 -3.54 12.49
C PRO A 354 8.12 -3.78 12.57
N ASP A 355 7.35 -3.08 11.73
CA ASP A 355 5.90 -3.20 11.65
C ASP A 355 5.47 -4.59 11.18
N TRP A 356 6.14 -5.16 10.19
CA TRP A 356 5.85 -6.52 9.73
C TRP A 356 6.31 -7.59 10.70
N LYS A 357 7.47 -7.42 11.34
CA LYS A 357 7.91 -8.33 12.41
C LYS A 357 6.88 -8.38 13.53
N ALA A 358 6.42 -7.24 14.01
CA ALA A 358 5.41 -7.16 15.06
C ALA A 358 4.06 -7.79 14.65
N LYS A 359 3.61 -7.58 13.41
CA LYS A 359 2.39 -8.23 12.90
C LYS A 359 2.50 -9.74 12.83
N ILE A 360 3.63 -10.25 12.34
CA ILE A 360 3.87 -11.69 12.23
C ILE A 360 3.93 -12.32 13.62
N GLU A 361 4.71 -11.74 14.53
CA GLU A 361 4.81 -12.19 15.91
C GLU A 361 3.45 -12.18 16.62
N TYR A 362 2.64 -11.14 16.41
CA TYR A 362 1.29 -11.05 16.96
C TYR A 362 0.37 -12.16 16.45
N ILE A 363 0.38 -12.43 15.13
CA ILE A 363 -0.44 -13.49 14.55
C ILE A 363 0.02 -14.86 15.03
N GLU A 364 1.34 -15.09 15.13
CA GLU A 364 1.88 -16.34 15.65
C GLU A 364 1.46 -16.57 17.11
N SER A 365 1.66 -15.59 17.99
CA SER A 365 1.34 -15.73 19.41
C SER A 365 -0.16 -15.90 19.67
N THR A 366 -0.99 -15.06 19.05
CA THR A 366 -2.44 -15.12 19.26
C THR A 366 -3.07 -16.38 18.67
N THR A 367 -2.57 -16.87 17.54
CA THR A 367 -3.03 -18.13 16.94
C THR A 367 -2.61 -19.32 17.82
N GLU A 368 -1.37 -19.35 18.30
CA GLU A 368 -0.90 -20.41 19.20
C GLU A 368 -1.70 -20.44 20.51
N GLU A 369 -1.94 -19.28 21.13
CA GLU A 369 -2.75 -19.18 22.35
C GLU A 369 -4.19 -19.66 22.13
N ARG A 370 -4.82 -19.29 21.02
CA ARG A 370 -6.18 -19.71 20.69
C ARG A 370 -6.27 -21.22 20.50
N LEU A 371 -5.39 -21.79 19.68
CA LEU A 371 -5.38 -23.23 19.39
C LEU A 371 -5.04 -24.07 20.63
N THR A 372 -4.15 -23.58 21.49
CA THR A 372 -3.83 -24.24 22.76
C THR A 372 -5.04 -24.24 23.71
N LYS A 373 -5.81 -23.14 23.77
CA LYS A 373 -7.07 -23.07 24.54
C LYS A 373 -8.15 -23.99 23.97
N GLU A 374 -8.15 -24.24 22.67
CA GLU A 374 -9.03 -25.19 21.99
C GLU A 374 -8.61 -26.66 22.18
N GLY A 375 -7.52 -26.92 22.93
CA GLY A 375 -7.07 -28.26 23.30
C GLY A 375 -6.08 -28.92 22.34
N GLN A 376 -5.55 -28.17 21.36
CA GLN A 376 -4.49 -28.70 20.49
C GLN A 376 -3.15 -28.83 21.23
N SER A 377 -2.32 -29.76 20.76
CA SER A 377 -0.94 -29.89 21.23
C SER A 377 -0.15 -28.62 20.91
N LYS A 378 0.71 -28.17 21.84
CA LYS A 378 1.58 -27.01 21.64
C LYS A 378 2.39 -27.09 20.34
N SER A 379 2.90 -28.26 19.98
CA SER A 379 3.68 -28.43 18.73
C SER A 379 2.84 -28.22 17.48
N GLU A 380 1.58 -28.66 17.50
CA GLU A 380 0.66 -28.50 16.37
C GLU A 380 0.19 -27.05 16.28
N ALA A 381 -0.12 -26.43 17.42
CA ALA A 381 -0.50 -25.02 17.53
C ALA A 381 0.60 -24.10 16.99
N THR A 382 1.87 -24.30 17.38
CA THR A 382 3.00 -23.50 16.86
C THR A 382 3.19 -23.70 15.35
N ALA A 383 3.01 -24.90 14.82
CA ALA A 383 3.14 -25.15 13.38
C ALA A 383 2.04 -24.44 12.58
N GLN A 384 0.79 -24.52 13.05
CA GLN A 384 -0.35 -23.83 12.45
C GLN A 384 -0.24 -22.31 12.58
N ALA A 385 0.25 -21.80 13.71
CA ALA A 385 0.49 -20.38 13.93
C ALA A 385 1.50 -19.79 12.93
N LYS A 386 2.63 -20.49 12.71
CA LYS A 386 3.62 -20.11 11.69
C LYS A 386 3.03 -20.15 10.27
N GLN A 387 2.18 -21.12 9.99
CA GLN A 387 1.49 -21.19 8.69
C GLN A 387 0.52 -20.03 8.51
N ALA A 388 -0.29 -19.71 9.53
CA ALA A 388 -1.21 -18.57 9.51
C ALA A 388 -0.47 -17.23 9.28
N ALA A 389 0.67 -17.04 9.93
CA ALA A 389 1.47 -15.83 9.74
C ALA A 389 2.09 -15.74 8.33
N ARG A 390 2.57 -16.86 7.78
CA ARG A 390 3.01 -16.94 6.37
C ARG A 390 1.88 -16.63 5.41
N ASP A 391 0.70 -17.20 5.64
CA ASP A 391 -0.47 -16.96 4.81
C ASP A 391 -0.92 -15.51 4.87
N PHE A 392 -0.93 -14.88 6.04
CA PHE A 392 -1.22 -13.46 6.19
C PHE A 392 -0.25 -12.57 5.40
N TYR A 393 1.05 -12.86 5.46
CA TYR A 393 2.07 -12.14 4.70
C TYR A 393 1.86 -12.26 3.19
N GLU A 394 1.55 -13.46 2.71
CA GLU A 394 1.25 -13.71 1.31
C GLU A 394 -0.07 -13.09 0.86
N ASN A 395 -1.08 -13.12 1.71
CA ASN A 395 -2.39 -12.54 1.44
C ASN A 395 -2.28 -11.01 1.34
N ALA A 396 -1.41 -10.37 2.11
CA ALA A 396 -1.11 -8.95 1.95
C ALA A 396 -0.52 -8.63 0.56
N CYS A 397 0.45 -9.44 0.12
CA CYS A 397 1.00 -9.34 -1.24
C CYS A 397 -0.08 -9.53 -2.31
N MET A 398 -0.88 -10.58 -2.20
CA MET A 398 -1.90 -10.91 -3.20
C MET A 398 -3.08 -9.94 -3.21
N ARG A 399 -3.45 -9.36 -2.06
CA ARG A 399 -4.43 -8.26 -2.01
C ARG A 399 -3.96 -7.07 -2.84
N ALA A 400 -2.69 -6.69 -2.72
CA ALA A 400 -2.12 -5.59 -3.48
C ALA A 400 -2.12 -5.88 -4.99
N VAL A 401 -1.73 -7.10 -5.40
CA VAL A 401 -1.81 -7.58 -6.79
C VAL A 401 -3.25 -7.54 -7.32
N ASN A 402 -4.20 -8.11 -6.57
CA ASN A 402 -5.60 -8.19 -6.97
C ASN A 402 -6.24 -6.81 -7.07
N GLN A 403 -5.83 -5.85 -6.23
CA GLN A 403 -6.26 -4.46 -6.34
C GLN A 403 -5.77 -3.81 -7.63
N SER A 404 -4.51 -4.00 -8.01
CA SER A 404 -3.96 -3.48 -9.26
C SER A 404 -4.64 -4.08 -10.48
N ILE A 405 -4.88 -5.40 -10.49
CA ILE A 405 -5.56 -6.10 -11.58
C ILE A 405 -7.02 -5.64 -11.73
N GLY A 406 -7.72 -5.46 -10.62
CA GLY A 406 -9.12 -5.02 -10.58
C GLY A 406 -9.36 -3.61 -11.11
N ARG A 407 -8.32 -2.86 -11.52
CA ARG A 407 -8.44 -1.53 -12.13
C ARG A 407 -8.67 -1.57 -13.65
N ALA A 408 -8.38 -2.68 -14.30
CA ALA A 408 -8.40 -2.76 -15.77
C ALA A 408 -9.81 -2.91 -16.36
N ILE A 409 -10.80 -3.30 -15.56
CA ILE A 409 -12.09 -3.76 -16.05
C ILE A 409 -13.20 -3.19 -15.19
N ARG A 410 -14.15 -2.48 -15.82
CA ARG A 410 -15.20 -1.79 -15.07
C ARG A 410 -16.63 -2.24 -15.35
N HIS A 411 -16.93 -2.66 -16.57
CA HIS A 411 -18.29 -3.02 -16.97
C HIS A 411 -18.31 -4.28 -17.82
N ARG A 412 -19.50 -4.87 -17.98
CA ARG A 412 -19.73 -6.13 -18.73
C ARG A 412 -19.25 -6.12 -20.18
N GLY A 413 -19.14 -4.93 -20.76
CA GLY A 413 -18.74 -4.73 -22.16
C GLY A 413 -17.25 -4.46 -22.36
N ASP A 414 -16.50 -4.31 -21.26
CA ASP A 414 -15.08 -4.01 -21.31
C ASP A 414 -14.28 -5.30 -21.60
N TYR A 415 -13.05 -5.14 -22.06
CA TYR A 415 -12.12 -6.24 -22.33
C TYR A 415 -10.67 -5.82 -22.09
N ALA A 416 -9.89 -6.73 -21.52
CA ALA A 416 -8.49 -6.47 -21.20
C ALA A 416 -7.65 -7.75 -21.20
N ALA A 417 -6.36 -7.59 -21.46
CA ALA A 417 -5.35 -8.60 -21.19
C ALA A 417 -4.71 -8.36 -19.81
N ILE A 418 -4.44 -9.43 -19.07
CA ILE A 418 -3.80 -9.37 -17.76
C ILE A 418 -2.60 -10.33 -17.79
N ILE A 419 -1.40 -9.81 -17.58
CA ILE A 419 -0.16 -10.59 -17.65
C ILE A 419 0.53 -10.55 -16.28
N LEU A 420 0.68 -11.71 -15.66
CA LEU A 420 1.35 -11.88 -14.37
C LEU A 420 2.76 -12.39 -14.60
N VAL A 421 3.77 -11.57 -14.33
CA VAL A 421 5.16 -11.86 -14.66
C VAL A 421 5.93 -12.22 -13.40
N ASP A 422 5.98 -13.51 -13.05
CA ASP A 422 6.84 -14.12 -12.04
C ASP A 422 6.60 -15.64 -12.08
N ARG A 423 7.65 -16.46 -11.95
CA ARG A 423 7.48 -17.92 -11.92
C ARG A 423 6.55 -18.41 -10.80
N ARG A 424 6.47 -17.66 -9.69
CA ARG A 424 5.67 -18.04 -8.52
C ARG A 424 4.17 -17.97 -8.80
N TYR A 425 3.70 -17.21 -9.79
CA TYR A 425 2.28 -17.22 -10.19
C TYR A 425 1.83 -18.56 -10.77
N GLY A 426 2.76 -19.39 -11.26
CA GLY A 426 2.47 -20.76 -11.71
C GLY A 426 2.26 -21.76 -10.56
N THR A 427 2.59 -21.41 -9.32
CA THR A 427 2.41 -22.32 -8.16
C THR A 427 0.96 -22.30 -7.67
N ASP A 428 0.43 -23.47 -7.28
CA ASP A 428 -0.95 -23.58 -6.77
C ASP A 428 -1.22 -22.67 -5.57
N ARG A 429 -0.22 -22.48 -4.71
CA ARG A 429 -0.30 -21.61 -3.53
C ARG A 429 -0.60 -20.15 -3.89
N ILE A 430 0.07 -19.61 -4.91
CA ILE A 430 -0.15 -18.22 -5.35
C ILE A 430 -1.37 -18.12 -6.27
N ARG A 431 -1.52 -19.09 -7.18
CA ARG A 431 -2.66 -19.16 -8.11
C ARG A 431 -3.99 -19.25 -7.36
N GLY A 432 -4.03 -20.00 -6.26
CA GLY A 432 -5.20 -20.13 -5.39
C GLY A 432 -5.67 -18.81 -4.77
N LYS A 433 -4.77 -17.84 -4.61
CA LYS A 433 -5.04 -16.51 -4.02
C LYS A 433 -5.52 -15.46 -5.04
N LEU A 434 -5.58 -15.80 -6.33
CA LEU A 434 -6.17 -14.97 -7.37
C LEU A 434 -7.72 -15.04 -7.32
N PRO A 435 -8.43 -13.96 -7.71
CA PRO A 435 -9.89 -13.97 -7.79
C PRO A 435 -10.40 -15.03 -8.76
N GLY A 436 -11.57 -15.62 -8.48
CA GLY A 436 -12.16 -16.69 -9.30
C GLY A 436 -12.22 -16.35 -10.79
N TRP A 437 -12.67 -15.14 -11.13
CA TRP A 437 -12.78 -14.68 -12.52
C TRP A 437 -11.44 -14.57 -13.26
N ILE A 438 -10.34 -14.30 -12.54
CA ILE A 438 -8.97 -14.33 -13.10
C ILE A 438 -8.50 -15.76 -13.31
N ARG A 439 -8.73 -16.63 -12.32
CA ARG A 439 -8.33 -18.05 -12.40
C ARG A 439 -9.05 -18.76 -13.53
N ASP A 440 -10.32 -18.43 -13.74
CA ASP A 440 -11.17 -18.97 -14.79
C ASP A 440 -10.75 -18.50 -16.19
N GLY A 441 -10.23 -17.27 -16.30
CA GLY A 441 -9.69 -16.70 -17.55
C GLY A 441 -8.22 -17.05 -17.80
N LEU A 442 -7.56 -17.74 -16.87
CA LEU A 442 -6.14 -18.09 -17.00
C LEU A 442 -5.96 -19.21 -18.01
N GLU A 443 -5.15 -18.93 -19.02
CA GLU A 443 -4.76 -19.92 -20.02
C GLU A 443 -3.99 -21.07 -19.36
N LYS A 444 -4.41 -22.31 -19.66
CA LYS A 444 -3.81 -23.53 -19.11
C LYS A 444 -2.32 -23.59 -19.44
N ASP A 445 -1.52 -23.88 -18.42
CA ASP A 445 -0.06 -24.06 -18.51
C ASP A 445 0.66 -22.87 -19.17
N SER A 446 0.07 -21.68 -19.13
CA SER A 446 0.63 -20.46 -19.74
C SER A 446 2.02 -20.11 -19.20
N HIS A 447 2.30 -20.47 -17.95
CA HIS A 447 3.61 -20.29 -17.31
C HIS A 447 4.75 -20.99 -18.04
N GLU A 448 4.50 -22.09 -18.76
CA GLU A 448 5.54 -22.87 -19.46
C GLU A 448 5.74 -22.43 -20.92
N LYS A 449 4.77 -21.71 -21.50
CA LYS A 449 4.70 -21.43 -22.93
C LYS A 449 5.53 -20.21 -23.40
N GLY A 450 5.98 -19.36 -22.47
CA GLY A 450 6.84 -18.19 -22.75
C GLY A 450 6.17 -17.06 -23.56
N ILE A 451 6.97 -16.09 -24.01
CA ILE A 451 6.50 -14.85 -24.65
C ILE A 451 5.92 -15.09 -26.06
N SER A 452 6.45 -16.05 -26.82
CA SER A 452 6.01 -16.29 -28.20
C SER A 452 4.54 -16.74 -28.25
N ALA A 453 4.16 -17.67 -27.38
CA ALA A 453 2.78 -18.12 -27.25
C ALA A 453 1.85 -17.02 -26.70
N LEU A 454 2.33 -16.23 -25.72
CA LEU A 454 1.61 -15.05 -25.23
C LEU A 454 1.29 -14.08 -26.38
N MET A 455 2.27 -13.80 -27.25
CA MET A 455 2.07 -12.91 -28.40
C MET A 455 1.01 -13.44 -29.37
N GLY A 456 1.00 -14.75 -29.63
CA GLY A 456 -0.05 -15.39 -30.42
C GLY A 456 -1.44 -15.23 -29.79
N ALA A 457 -1.55 -15.47 -28.47
CA ALA A 457 -2.79 -15.33 -27.72
C ALA A 457 -3.31 -13.87 -27.70
N LEU A 458 -2.44 -12.91 -27.41
CA LEU A 458 -2.78 -11.48 -27.44
C LEU A 458 -3.20 -11.04 -28.85
N GLY A 459 -2.46 -11.45 -29.88
CA GLY A 459 -2.76 -11.11 -31.27
C GLY A 459 -4.14 -11.62 -31.70
N GLY A 460 -4.47 -12.87 -31.36
CA GLY A 460 -5.80 -13.44 -31.60
C GLY A 460 -6.90 -12.73 -30.83
N PHE A 461 -6.67 -12.47 -29.54
CA PHE A 461 -7.62 -11.79 -28.66
C PHE A 461 -7.98 -10.38 -29.15
N PHE A 462 -7.00 -9.51 -29.39
CA PHE A 462 -7.26 -8.13 -29.83
C PHE A 462 -7.81 -8.05 -31.25
N ARG A 463 -7.41 -8.97 -32.15
CA ARG A 463 -8.00 -9.05 -33.49
C ARG A 463 -9.48 -9.40 -33.43
N LYS A 464 -9.84 -10.41 -32.64
CA LYS A 464 -11.25 -10.80 -32.43
C LYS A 464 -12.06 -9.64 -31.85
N LYS A 465 -11.53 -8.95 -30.83
CA LYS A 465 -12.21 -7.79 -30.24
C LYS A 465 -12.36 -6.62 -31.21
N SER A 466 -11.34 -6.33 -32.01
CA SER A 466 -11.44 -5.31 -33.06
C SER A 466 -12.52 -5.63 -34.10
N GLN A 467 -12.68 -6.90 -34.47
CA GLN A 467 -13.74 -7.34 -35.40
C GLN A 467 -15.13 -7.25 -34.76
N GLU A 468 -15.28 -7.66 -33.50
CA GLU A 468 -16.53 -7.54 -32.74
C GLU A 468 -16.98 -6.07 -32.52
N ILE A 469 -16.02 -5.15 -32.39
CA ILE A 469 -16.32 -3.72 -32.25
C ILE A 469 -16.69 -3.12 -33.61
N ALA A 470 -16.02 -3.54 -34.70
CA ALA A 470 -16.31 -3.05 -36.04
C ALA A 470 -17.64 -3.55 -36.61
N SER A 471 -18.19 -4.65 -36.08
CA SER A 471 -19.48 -5.22 -36.48
C SER A 471 -20.68 -4.68 -35.71
N ARG A 472 -20.46 -3.86 -34.67
CA ARG A 472 -21.48 -3.15 -33.90
C ARG A 472 -21.59 -1.72 -34.38
#